data_AF-A0A381I540-F1
#
_entry.id   AF-A0A381I540-F1
#
_cell.length_a   1.000
_cell.length_b   1.000
_cell.length_c   1.000
_cell.angle_alpha   90.00
_cell.angle_beta   90.00
_cell.angle_gamma   90.00
#
_symmetry.space_group_name_H-M   'P 1'
#
loop_
_entity.id
_entity.type
_entity.pdbx_description
1 polymer ?
#
loop_
_entity_poly.entity_id
_entity_poly.type
_entity_poly.pdbx_seq_one_letter_code
_entity_poly.pdbx_strand_id
1 'polypeptide(L)' 'MMTKKYTANTIQDAMNLAKMELGDNITLIDKKEVRKSGIQGIFSKKDIELTIGWEKREKRRTKKI' A
#
# COMPACT_ATOMS: atom_id res chain seq x y z
N MET A 1 -0.51 5.69 -14.40
CA MET A 1 -0.79 4.84 -13.22
C MET A 1 0.26 3.76 -13.02
N MET A 2 0.92 3.75 -11.86
CA MET A 2 1.77 2.66 -11.38
C MET A 2 1.08 1.98 -10.19
N THR A 3 1.31 0.68 -10.00
CA THR A 3 0.69 -0.09 -8.91
C THR A 3 1.75 -0.85 -8.11
N LYS A 4 1.62 -0.87 -6.79
CA LYS A 4 2.52 -1.59 -5.88
C LYS A 4 1.71 -2.21 -4.75
N LYS A 5 2.15 -3.38 -4.35
CA LYS A 5 1.54 -4.16 -3.29
C LYS A 5 2.23 -3.89 -1.97
N TYR A 6 1.43 -3.72 -0.93
CA TYR A 6 1.88 -3.49 0.44
C TYR A 6 1.25 -4.52 1.34
N THR A 7 2.04 -5.18 2.18
CA THR A 7 1.56 -6.18 3.13
C THR A 7 1.83 -5.72 4.55
N ALA A 8 0.82 -5.70 5.40
CA ALA A 8 0.98 -5.36 6.81
C ALA A 8 -0.06 -6.08 7.69
N ASN A 9 0.09 -6.03 9.02
CA ASN A 9 -0.86 -6.66 9.94
C ASN A 9 -2.26 -6.01 9.90
N THR A 10 -2.34 -4.73 9.50
CA THR A 10 -3.60 -3.97 9.42
C THR A 10 -3.69 -3.16 8.13
N ILE A 11 -4.92 -2.81 7.73
CA ILE A 11 -5.17 -1.93 6.58
C ILE A 11 -4.49 -0.58 6.81
N GLN A 12 -4.58 -0.07 8.04
CA GLN A 12 -4.02 1.23 8.38
C GLN A 12 -2.51 1.25 8.23
N ASP A 13 -1.82 0.19 8.67
CA ASP A 13 -0.37 0.09 8.55
C ASP A 13 0.07 0.02 7.07
N ALA A 14 -0.59 -0.81 6.27
CA ALA A 14 -0.28 -0.92 4.85
C ALA A 14 -0.56 0.40 4.11
N MET A 15 -1.63 1.11 4.48
CA MET A 15 -1.98 2.42 3.92
C MET A 15 -0.97 3.50 4.35
N ASN A 16 -0.51 3.48 5.60
CA ASN A 16 0.50 4.40 6.11
C ASN A 16 1.84 4.18 5.41
N LEU A 17 2.28 2.93 5.23
CA LEU A 17 3.47 2.59 4.47
C LEU A 17 3.39 3.12 3.04
N ALA A 18 2.25 2.93 2.37
CA ALA A 18 2.04 3.45 1.03
C ALA A 18 2.09 4.99 0.98
N LYS A 19 1.49 5.70 1.95
CA LYS A 19 1.56 7.16 2.03
C LYS A 19 2.97 7.67 2.28
N MET A 20 3.71 7.02 3.17
CA MET A 20 5.09 7.41 3.48
C MET A 20 6.00 7.26 2.27
N GLU A 21 5.77 6.25 1.42
CA GLU A 21 6.58 6.00 0.23
C GLU A 21 6.13 6.81 -1.00
N LEU A 22 4.82 6.89 -1.25
CA LEU A 22 4.24 7.40 -2.49
C LEU A 22 3.64 8.82 -2.35
N GLY A 23 3.49 9.30 -1.12
CA GLY A 23 2.82 10.56 -0.79
C GLY A 23 1.29 10.46 -0.75
N ASP A 24 0.62 11.61 -0.71
CA ASP A 24 -0.83 11.67 -0.56
C ASP A 24 -1.63 11.26 -1.82
N ASN A 25 -0.96 11.11 -2.96
CA ASN A 25 -1.60 10.78 -4.24
C ASN A 25 -1.67 9.28 -4.48
N ILE A 26 -2.27 8.57 -3.53
CA ILE A 26 -2.49 7.13 -3.60
C ILE A 26 -3.97 6.81 -3.77
N THR A 27 -4.24 5.78 -4.56
CA THR A 27 -5.58 5.21 -4.77
C THR A 27 -5.54 3.76 -4.36
N LEU A 28 -6.40 3.36 -3.44
CA LEU A 28 -6.57 1.96 -3.09
C LEU A 28 -7.31 1.25 -4.22
N ILE A 29 -6.63 0.32 -4.90
CA ILE A 29 -7.22 -0.47 -6.00
C ILE A 29 -7.89 -1.71 -5.44
N ASP A 30 -7.18 -2.43 -4.57
CA ASP A 30 -7.67 -3.69 -4.02
C ASP A 30 -7.17 -3.89 -2.59
N LYS A 31 -7.97 -4.61 -1.79
CA LYS A 31 -7.63 -5.02 -0.43
C LYS A 31 -7.95 -6.50 -0.26
N LYS A 32 -6.96 -7.26 0.23
CA LYS A 32 -7.09 -8.70 0.43
C LYS A 32 -6.52 -9.09 1.79
N GLU A 33 -7.35 -9.72 2.62
CA GLU A 33 -6.86 -10.38 3.83
C GLU A 33 -6.19 -11.69 3.44
N VAL A 34 -4.90 -11.80 3.73
CA VAL A 34 -4.10 -13.01 3.51
C VAL A 34 -3.79 -13.65 4.86
N ARG A 35 -4.40 -14.80 5.13
CA ARG A 35 -4.04 -15.60 6.29
C ARG A 35 -2.67 -16.24 6.03
N LYS A 36 -1.68 -15.95 6.88
CA LYS A 36 -0.46 -16.77 6.92
C LYS A 36 -0.84 -18.16 7.41
N SER A 37 -0.97 -19.09 6.49
CA SER A 37 -1.14 -20.51 6.80
C SER A 37 0.21 -21.04 7.30
N GLY A 38 0.38 -21.07 8.62
CA GLY A 38 1.54 -21.64 9.30
C GLY A 38 1.09 -22.74 10.26
N ILE A 39 1.84 -23.83 10.31
CA ILE A 39 1.56 -25.06 11.08
C ILE A 39 1.91 -24.86 12.57
N GLN A 40 1.43 -23.78 13.19
CA GLN A 40 1.56 -23.59 14.63
C GLN A 40 0.35 -22.83 15.13
N GLY A 41 -0.55 -23.59 15.74
CA GLY A 41 -1.94 -23.21 15.94
C GLY A 41 -2.16 -21.97 16.80
N ILE A 42 -3.41 -21.52 16.71
CA ILE A 42 -4.17 -20.69 17.65
C ILE A 42 -4.01 -19.16 17.56
N PHE A 43 -3.01 -18.57 16.89
CA PHE A 43 -2.98 -17.10 16.69
C PHE A 43 -2.29 -16.64 15.40
N SER A 44 -2.62 -17.27 14.27
CA SER A 44 -2.10 -16.85 12.96
C SER A 44 -2.50 -15.40 12.69
N LYS A 45 -1.54 -14.48 12.85
CA LYS A 45 -1.74 -13.05 12.56
C LYS A 45 -2.21 -12.93 11.12
N LYS A 46 -3.36 -12.28 10.93
CA LYS A 46 -3.89 -11.98 9.61
C LYS A 46 -2.99 -10.90 9.02
N ASP A 47 -2.34 -11.19 7.91
CA ASP A 47 -1.68 -10.17 7.12
C ASP A 47 -2.70 -9.63 6.11
N ILE A 48 -2.56 -8.37 5.73
CA ILE A 48 -3.44 -7.68 4.79
C ILE A 48 -2.58 -7.17 3.65
N GLU A 49 -2.91 -7.61 2.43
CA GLU A 49 -2.32 -7.13 1.18
C GLU A 49 -3.20 -6.01 0.62
N LEU A 50 -2.62 -4.82 0.43
CA LEU A 50 -3.23 -3.70 -0.27
C LEU A 50 -2.52 -3.50 -1.60
N THR A 51 -3.29 -3.38 -2.68
CA THR A 51 -2.78 -2.94 -3.97
C THR A 51 -3.06 -1.45 -4.10
N ILE A 52 -1.99 -0.66 -4.12
CA ILE A 52 -2.07 0.79 -4.20
C ILE A 52 -1.62 1.24 -5.58
N GLY A 53 -2.49 2.00 -6.24
CA GLY A 53 -2.16 2.77 -7.43
C GLY A 53 -1.67 4.16 -7.04
N TRP A 54 -0.63 4.66 -7.69
CA TRP A 54 -0.26 6.07 -7.62
C TRP A 54 0.08 6.62 -8.99
N GLU A 55 0.02 7.94 -9.07
CA GLU A 55 0.54 8.67 -10.22
C GLU A 55 1.71 9.51 -9.77
N LYS A 56 2.86 9.31 -10.43
CA LYS A 56 3.99 10.20 -10.27
C LYS A 56 3.55 11.54 -10.87
N ARG A 57 3.13 12.48 -10.01
CA ARG A 57 3.04 13.89 -10.42
C ARG A 57 4.46 14.29 -10.78
N GLU A 58 4.79 14.26 -12.07
CA GLU A 58 5.90 15.06 -12.56
C GLU A 58 5.54 16.49 -12.19
N LYS A 59 6.20 17.01 -11.14
CA LYS A 59 6.19 18.43 -10.85
C LYS A 59 6.65 19.07 -12.13
N ARG A 60 5.71 19.58 -12.94
CA ARG A 60 6.00 20.47 -14.06
C ARG A 60 6.83 21.57 -13.44
N ARG A 61 8.16 21.50 -13.60
CA ARG A 61 9.05 22.60 -13.29
C ARG A 61 8.60 23.72 -14.21
N THR A 62 7.77 24.61 -13.69
CA THR A 62 7.47 25.84 -14.38
C THR A 62 8.81 26.58 -14.43
N LYS A 63 9.51 26.50 -15.56
CA LYS A 63 10.56 27.46 -15.87
C LYS A 63 9.85 28.81 -15.90
N LYS A 64 9.99 29.56 -14.81
CA LYS A 64 9.68 30.99 -14.81
C LYS A 64 10.66 31.63 -15.79
N ILE A 65 10.10 32.23 -16.84
CA ILE A 65 10.79 33.07 -17.81
C ILE A 65 11.17 34.37 -17.12
#